data_AF-W7BLB2-F1
#
_entry.id   AF-W7BLB2-F1
#
_cell.length_a   1.000
_cell.length_b   1.000
_cell.length_c   1.000
_cell.angle_alpha   90.00
_cell.angle_beta   90.00
_cell.angle_gamma   90.00
#
_symmetry.space_group_name_H-M   'P 1'
#
loop_
_entity.id
_entity.type
_entity.pdbx_description
1 polymer ?
#
loop_
_entity_poly.entity_id
_entity_poly.type
_entity_poly.pdbx_seq_one_letter_code
_entity_poly.pdbx_strand_id
1 'polypeptide(L)'
;MTLLISSLLKEQEENRVAVLVATHGNSTATSMVNVAKKLLGEGLVDSIDMPLDLSPKVVLDKITQRARELDMGRGVLLLVDMGSLTSFGSMISERTGISVRTIDMVSTATVIEAVRKSNILDMDLDSIYDSLKDFRGYGGYDSEATATLTDKPHAIVTICATGEGAAEKLQSFIENILETITTNNIKVIPVAIHEASQKIEQLQEEYDILMIVGIHDPKVQIPFLPIERLFAKDGEEQIIQLVKQRDIFIKKSETNWIAREVIEDSLSEFLTYLNPKKILPSLLKFASILETKLHYTMENTLKINLLIHVGCAIERMVIKDSLIYHESSDEIVSTTTFQAVQEASHDSFQPMKLSLTDDEQYYIYDILTKTHQTSQK
;
A
#
# COMPACT_ATOMS: atom_id res chain seq x y z
N MET A 1 18.08 -26.16 -15.37
CA MET A 1 16.99 -25.19 -15.11
C MET A 1 16.61 -25.15 -13.63
N THR A 2 16.50 -26.29 -12.95
CA THR A 2 16.17 -26.38 -11.51
C THR A 2 17.19 -25.71 -10.58
N LEU A 3 18.49 -25.77 -10.91
CA LEU A 3 19.55 -25.09 -10.15
C LEU A 3 19.55 -23.55 -10.31
N LEU A 4 19.10 -23.04 -11.46
CA LEU A 4 18.99 -21.61 -11.73
C LEU A 4 17.75 -21.03 -11.05
N ILE A 5 16.63 -21.76 -11.06
CA ILE A 5 15.43 -21.39 -10.32
C ILE A 5 15.67 -21.48 -8.80
N SER A 6 16.40 -22.49 -8.30
CA SER A 6 16.76 -22.53 -6.87
C SER A 6 17.75 -21.45 -6.48
N SER A 7 18.63 -21.01 -7.40
CA SER A 7 19.56 -19.89 -7.18
C SER A 7 18.85 -18.54 -7.18
N LEU A 8 17.88 -18.34 -8.08
CA LEU A 8 17.05 -17.12 -8.15
C LEU A 8 16.05 -17.02 -6.98
N LEU A 9 15.48 -18.15 -6.55
CA LEU A 9 14.66 -18.21 -5.33
C LEU A 9 15.51 -17.99 -4.07
N LYS A 10 16.76 -18.45 -4.05
CA LYS A 10 17.73 -18.12 -2.99
C LYS A 10 18.11 -16.65 -3.00
N GLU A 11 18.38 -16.05 -4.16
CA GLU A 11 18.70 -14.61 -4.27
C GLU A 11 17.54 -13.72 -3.78
N GLN A 12 16.28 -14.18 -3.88
CA GLN A 12 15.13 -13.50 -3.28
C GLN A 12 14.98 -13.71 -1.76
N GLU A 13 15.56 -14.77 -1.19
CA GLU A 13 15.71 -14.93 0.28
C GLU A 13 16.92 -14.15 0.80
N GLU A 14 17.99 -14.06 0.00
CA GLU A 14 19.28 -13.44 0.31
C GLU A 14 19.28 -11.91 0.14
N ASN A 15 18.33 -11.18 0.75
CA ASN A 15 18.49 -9.73 1.00
C ASN A 15 17.39 -9.13 1.90
N ARG A 16 17.12 -9.74 3.05
CA ARG A 16 16.03 -9.31 3.94
C ARG A 16 16.49 -9.12 5.38
N VAL A 17 15.74 -8.32 6.12
CA VAL A 17 15.98 -8.14 7.56
C VAL A 17 15.65 -9.42 8.30
N ALA A 18 16.61 -9.98 9.01
CA ALA A 18 16.37 -11.17 9.83
C ALA A 18 15.53 -10.83 11.07
N VAL A 19 14.55 -11.66 11.40
CA VAL A 19 13.78 -11.52 12.65
C VAL A 19 14.21 -12.59 13.64
N LEU A 20 14.75 -12.18 14.78
CA LEU A 20 15.17 -13.09 15.84
C LEU A 20 14.36 -12.81 17.11
N VAL A 21 13.62 -13.79 17.59
CA VAL A 21 12.79 -13.68 18.81
C VAL A 21 13.54 -14.32 19.98
N ALA A 22 13.76 -13.60 21.07
CA ALA A 22 14.40 -14.14 22.26
C ALA A 22 13.62 -13.80 23.53
N THR A 23 13.16 -14.81 24.27
CA THR A 23 12.32 -14.61 25.46
C THR A 23 12.71 -15.55 26.58
N HIS A 24 12.40 -15.17 27.82
CA HIS A 24 12.48 -16.06 28.96
C HIS A 24 11.46 -17.21 28.84
N GLY A 25 11.79 -18.32 29.49
CA GLY A 25 11.01 -19.55 29.47
C GLY A 25 11.58 -20.58 28.50
N ASN A 26 10.89 -21.72 28.42
CA ASN A 26 11.41 -22.90 27.71
C ASN A 26 10.90 -23.04 26.27
N SER A 27 9.88 -22.28 25.88
CA SER A 27 9.21 -22.43 24.57
C SER A 27 8.43 -21.21 24.10
N THR A 28 8.57 -20.06 24.77
CA THR A 28 7.78 -18.87 24.50
C THR A 28 8.15 -18.27 23.14
N ALA A 29 9.45 -18.09 22.89
CA ALA A 29 9.95 -17.56 21.61
C ALA A 29 9.66 -18.55 20.48
N THR A 30 9.95 -19.84 20.72
CA THR A 30 9.65 -20.92 19.76
C THR A 30 8.18 -20.96 19.40
N SER A 31 7.28 -20.83 20.37
CA SER A 31 5.83 -20.81 20.13
C SER A 31 5.39 -19.63 19.26
N MET A 32 5.86 -18.41 19.57
CA MET A 32 5.54 -17.21 18.79
C MET A 32 6.01 -17.33 17.33
N VAL A 33 7.25 -17.80 17.12
CA VAL A 33 7.82 -17.98 15.78
C VAL A 33 7.08 -19.06 15.00
N ASN A 34 6.70 -20.18 15.62
CA ASN A 34 5.92 -21.24 14.97
C ASN A 34 4.55 -20.73 14.48
N VAL A 35 3.90 -19.85 15.24
CA VAL A 35 2.64 -19.21 14.79
C VAL A 35 2.89 -18.34 13.57
N ALA A 36 3.93 -17.49 13.58
CA ALA A 36 4.26 -16.63 12.45
C ALA A 36 4.60 -17.46 11.20
N LYS A 37 5.43 -18.51 11.32
CA LYS A 37 5.78 -19.40 10.21
C LYS A 37 4.57 -20.11 9.61
N LYS A 38 3.63 -20.55 10.44
CA LYS A 38 2.42 -21.21 9.97
C LYS A 38 1.47 -20.27 9.21
N LEU A 39 1.48 -18.97 9.54
CA LEU A 39 0.64 -17.97 8.89
C LEU A 39 1.28 -17.36 7.64
N LEU A 40 2.60 -17.16 7.65
CA LEU A 40 3.31 -16.36 6.63
C LEU A 40 4.36 -17.15 5.83
N GLY A 41 4.56 -18.44 6.12
CA GLY A 41 5.59 -19.28 5.50
C GLY A 41 6.90 -19.32 6.31
N GLU A 42 7.84 -20.17 5.88
CA GLU A 42 9.09 -20.48 6.61
C GLU A 42 9.91 -19.22 6.97
N GLY A 43 10.04 -18.25 6.05
CA GLY A 43 10.55 -16.89 6.27
C GLY A 43 11.94 -16.76 6.93
N LEU A 44 12.51 -15.55 6.94
CA LEU A 44 13.77 -15.29 7.66
C LEU A 44 13.56 -14.99 9.15
N VAL A 45 12.94 -15.95 9.87
CA VAL A 45 12.59 -15.81 11.28
C VAL A 45 13.04 -17.00 12.13
N ASP A 46 13.63 -16.71 13.29
CA ASP A 46 14.04 -17.74 14.24
C ASP A 46 13.85 -17.32 15.71
N SER A 47 14.00 -18.28 16.63
CA SER A 47 13.73 -18.13 18.06
C SER A 47 14.84 -18.67 18.95
N ILE A 48 15.08 -18.01 20.09
CA ILE A 48 15.92 -18.49 21.18
C ILE A 48 15.16 -18.37 22.51
N ASP A 49 14.92 -19.51 23.15
CA ASP A 49 14.34 -19.58 24.49
C ASP A 49 15.43 -19.49 25.57
N MET A 50 15.16 -18.73 26.63
CA MET A 50 16.03 -18.57 27.80
C MET A 50 15.38 -19.18 29.05
N PRO A 51 15.68 -20.46 29.36
CA PRO A 51 15.35 -21.05 30.65
C PRO A 51 15.88 -20.20 31.81
N LEU A 52 15.13 -20.12 32.91
CA LEU A 52 15.45 -19.25 34.06
C LEU A 52 16.74 -19.64 34.80
N ASP A 53 17.17 -20.88 34.66
CA ASP A 53 18.42 -21.43 35.20
C ASP A 53 19.64 -21.14 34.32
N LEU A 54 19.43 -20.60 33.11
CA LEU A 54 20.51 -20.31 32.17
C LEU A 54 21.06 -18.89 32.36
N SER A 55 22.39 -18.76 32.41
CA SER A 55 23.03 -17.45 32.58
C SER A 55 22.81 -16.54 31.34
N PRO A 56 22.58 -15.22 31.52
CA PRO A 56 22.42 -14.28 30.41
C PRO A 56 23.59 -14.27 29.41
N LYS A 57 24.82 -14.50 29.89
CA LYS A 57 26.02 -14.52 29.04
C LYS A 57 25.98 -15.64 28.00
N VAL A 58 25.54 -16.84 28.41
CA VAL A 58 25.40 -17.99 27.50
C VAL A 58 24.34 -17.70 26.44
N VAL A 59 23.25 -17.03 26.82
CA VAL A 59 22.18 -16.65 25.89
C VAL A 59 22.64 -15.56 24.92
N LEU A 60 23.39 -14.56 25.39
CA LEU A 60 23.99 -13.54 24.52
C LEU A 60 24.88 -14.18 23.45
N ASP A 61 25.72 -15.15 23.83
CA ASP A 61 26.62 -15.82 22.88
C ASP A 61 25.83 -16.64 21.84
N LYS A 62 24.74 -17.30 22.25
CA LYS A 62 23.81 -17.99 21.32
C LYS A 62 23.13 -17.02 20.35
N ILE A 63 22.59 -15.91 20.85
CA ILE A 63 21.93 -14.89 20.00
C ILE A 63 22.94 -14.25 19.06
N THR A 64 24.16 -13.96 19.54
CA THR A 64 25.25 -13.40 18.70
C THR A 64 25.60 -14.36 17.56
N GLN A 65 25.76 -15.65 17.86
CA GLN A 65 26.04 -16.65 16.84
C GLN A 65 24.89 -16.76 15.83
N ARG A 66 23.65 -16.76 16.31
CA ARG A 66 22.49 -16.87 15.43
C ARG A 66 22.29 -15.63 14.56
N ALA A 67 22.54 -14.44 15.09
CA ALA A 67 22.53 -13.20 14.33
C ALA A 67 23.52 -13.23 13.15
N ARG A 68 24.72 -13.79 13.34
CA ARG A 68 25.70 -13.97 12.25
C ARG A 68 25.24 -14.95 11.17
N GLU A 69 24.51 -15.98 11.54
CA GLU A 69 24.01 -16.99 10.60
C GLU A 69 22.79 -16.49 9.82
N LEU A 70 22.00 -15.60 10.42
CA LEU A 70 20.79 -15.05 9.83
C LEU A 70 21.02 -13.76 9.05
N ASP A 71 22.04 -12.96 9.40
CA ASP A 71 22.29 -11.72 8.69
C ASP A 71 22.71 -11.99 7.24
N MET A 72 21.91 -11.46 6.33
CA MET A 72 22.13 -11.52 4.88
C MET A 72 22.51 -10.13 4.31
N GLY A 73 23.05 -9.23 5.15
CA GLY A 73 23.52 -7.91 4.75
C GLY A 73 22.54 -6.77 5.02
N ARG A 74 21.35 -7.06 5.58
CA ARG A 74 20.34 -6.06 5.97
C ARG A 74 20.09 -5.99 7.47
N GLY A 75 20.88 -6.70 8.27
CA GLY A 75 20.81 -6.63 9.71
C GLY A 75 19.70 -7.48 10.32
N VAL A 76 19.56 -7.36 11.64
CA VAL A 76 18.71 -8.22 12.47
C VAL A 76 17.78 -7.36 13.34
N LEU A 77 16.48 -7.63 13.25
CA LEU A 77 15.50 -7.17 14.22
C LEU A 77 15.38 -8.19 15.35
N LEU A 78 15.83 -7.80 16.54
CA LEU A 78 15.78 -8.60 17.75
C LEU A 78 14.50 -8.25 18.55
N LEU A 79 13.58 -9.21 18.67
CA LEU A 79 12.34 -9.05 19.43
C LEU A 79 12.48 -9.77 20.77
N VAL A 80 12.33 -9.06 21.89
CA VAL A 80 12.56 -9.61 23.23
C VAL A 80 11.41 -9.35 24.18
N ASP A 81 11.31 -10.13 25.25
CA ASP A 81 10.30 -9.91 26.27
C ASP A 81 10.71 -8.80 27.25
N MET A 82 11.83 -8.99 27.97
CA MET A 82 12.23 -8.13 29.09
C MET A 82 13.68 -8.36 29.53
N GLY A 83 14.09 -7.64 30.58
CA GLY A 83 15.30 -7.92 31.34
C GLY A 83 16.59 -7.63 30.56
N SER A 84 17.62 -8.45 30.77
CA SER A 84 18.92 -8.23 30.15
C SER A 84 18.90 -8.32 28.62
N LEU A 85 17.92 -9.04 28.05
CA LEU A 85 17.80 -9.23 26.61
C LEU A 85 17.63 -7.91 25.84
N THR A 86 17.05 -6.87 26.46
CA THR A 86 16.87 -5.55 25.85
C THR A 86 18.19 -4.85 25.50
N SER A 87 19.26 -5.16 26.26
CA SER A 87 20.60 -4.61 26.04
C SER A 87 21.42 -5.39 25.02
N PHE A 88 20.94 -6.55 24.56
CA PHE A 88 21.76 -7.45 23.76
C PHE A 88 21.98 -6.94 22.35
N GLY A 89 21.04 -6.18 21.78
CA GLY A 89 21.17 -5.61 20.44
C GLY A 89 22.44 -4.80 20.26
N SER A 90 22.70 -3.83 21.15
CA SER A 90 23.90 -2.99 21.08
C SER A 90 25.19 -3.80 21.27
N MET A 91 25.20 -4.78 22.18
CA MET A 91 26.35 -5.66 22.40
C MET A 91 26.64 -6.56 21.19
N ILE A 92 25.60 -7.05 20.51
CA ILE A 92 25.76 -7.85 19.29
C ILE A 92 26.30 -6.97 18.17
N SER A 93 25.75 -5.77 17.98
CA SER A 93 26.24 -4.81 16.99
C SER A 93 27.72 -4.49 17.20
N GLU A 94 28.14 -4.23 18.44
CA GLU A 94 29.55 -3.95 18.77
C GLU A 94 30.47 -5.16 18.48
N ARG A 95 30.01 -6.39 18.80
CA ARG A 95 30.80 -7.62 18.61
C ARG A 95 30.90 -8.11 17.18
N THR A 96 29.97 -7.71 16.32
CA THR A 96 29.80 -8.32 14.99
C THR A 96 29.85 -7.33 13.83
N GLY A 97 29.59 -6.04 14.08
CA GLY A 97 29.40 -5.04 13.03
C GLY A 97 28.05 -5.12 12.32
N ILE A 98 27.19 -6.09 12.68
CA ILE A 98 25.85 -6.25 12.13
C ILE A 98 24.93 -5.16 12.71
N SER A 99 24.11 -4.52 11.88
CA SER A 99 23.09 -3.60 12.38
C SER A 99 21.99 -4.38 13.10
N VAL A 100 21.81 -4.13 14.40
CA VAL A 100 20.77 -4.77 15.22
C VAL A 100 19.87 -3.71 15.87
N ARG A 101 18.56 -3.83 15.65
CA ARG A 101 17.54 -3.06 16.37
C ARG A 101 16.79 -3.98 17.33
N THR A 102 16.48 -3.49 18.52
CA THR A 102 15.82 -4.29 19.56
C THR A 102 14.49 -3.68 19.98
N ILE A 103 13.43 -4.49 19.95
CA ILE A 103 12.10 -4.14 20.45
C ILE A 103 11.79 -5.05 21.63
N ASP A 104 11.42 -4.46 22.76
CA ASP A 104 10.99 -5.16 23.96
C ASP A 104 9.47 -5.39 23.99
N MET A 105 8.97 -6.06 25.04
CA MET A 105 7.55 -6.41 25.17
C MET A 105 6.99 -7.18 23.97
N VAL A 106 7.76 -8.13 23.42
CA VAL A 106 7.33 -8.91 22.26
C VAL A 106 6.04 -9.68 22.52
N SER A 107 5.14 -9.60 21.55
CA SER A 107 3.92 -10.41 21.47
C SER A 107 3.91 -11.21 20.18
N THR A 108 3.08 -12.26 20.10
CA THR A 108 2.87 -13.00 18.85
C THR A 108 2.45 -12.08 17.70
N ALA A 109 1.63 -11.05 17.98
CA ALA A 109 1.22 -10.09 16.97
C ALA A 109 2.42 -9.28 16.44
N THR A 110 3.31 -8.85 17.33
CA THR A 110 4.53 -8.11 16.97
C THR A 110 5.44 -8.96 16.09
N VAL A 111 5.59 -10.25 16.41
CA VAL A 111 6.36 -11.19 15.58
C VAL A 111 5.75 -11.36 14.20
N ILE A 112 4.42 -11.57 14.09
CA ILE A 112 3.73 -11.69 12.81
C ILE A 112 3.95 -10.43 11.96
N GLU A 113 3.77 -9.24 12.55
CA GLU A 113 3.90 -7.98 11.82
C GLU A 113 5.35 -7.70 11.40
N ALA A 114 6.34 -8.04 12.23
CA ALA A 114 7.76 -7.96 11.87
C ALA A 114 8.09 -8.86 10.67
N VAL A 115 7.63 -10.11 10.70
CA VAL A 115 7.84 -11.07 9.62
C VAL A 115 7.13 -10.61 8.35
N ARG A 116 5.92 -10.05 8.46
CA ARG A 116 5.18 -9.48 7.32
C ARG A 116 5.94 -8.33 6.67
N LYS A 117 6.43 -7.37 7.46
CA LYS A 117 7.16 -6.19 6.97
C LYS A 117 8.53 -6.53 6.37
N SER A 118 9.24 -7.49 6.97
CA SER A 118 10.51 -7.98 6.42
C SER A 118 10.30 -8.83 5.16
N ASN A 119 9.48 -9.89 5.23
CA ASN A 119 9.42 -10.88 4.16
C ASN A 119 8.48 -10.53 3.01
N ILE A 120 7.45 -9.73 3.24
CA ILE A 120 6.43 -9.44 2.22
C ILE A 120 6.60 -8.02 1.65
N LEU A 121 6.95 -7.05 2.50
CA LEU A 121 7.07 -5.64 2.10
C LEU A 121 8.51 -5.18 1.83
N ASP A 122 9.51 -6.04 2.06
CA ASP A 122 10.93 -5.78 1.76
C ASP A 122 11.52 -4.51 2.42
N MET A 123 10.97 -4.13 3.57
CA MET A 123 11.37 -2.92 4.30
C MET A 123 12.78 -3.06 4.90
N ASP A 124 13.49 -1.94 5.02
CA ASP A 124 14.77 -1.88 5.74
C ASP A 124 14.61 -1.93 7.27
N LEU A 125 15.68 -2.25 7.98
CA LEU A 125 15.67 -2.52 9.42
C LEU A 125 15.14 -1.34 10.26
N ASP A 126 15.53 -0.10 9.92
CA ASP A 126 15.14 1.09 10.67
C ASP A 126 13.66 1.39 10.44
N SER A 127 13.18 1.30 9.19
CA SER A 127 11.76 1.45 8.87
C SER A 127 10.88 0.41 9.57
N ILE A 128 11.33 -0.85 9.67
CA ILE A 128 10.59 -1.89 10.39
C ILE A 128 10.56 -1.58 11.90
N TYR A 129 11.71 -1.19 12.46
CA TYR A 129 11.85 -0.85 13.87
C TYR A 129 10.91 0.29 14.29
N ASP A 130 10.97 1.41 13.57
CA ASP A 130 10.15 2.59 13.87
C ASP A 130 8.66 2.27 13.74
N SER A 131 8.28 1.47 12.73
CA SER A 131 6.90 1.08 12.50
C SER A 131 6.34 0.09 13.55
N LEU A 132 7.20 -0.66 14.25
CA LEU A 132 6.78 -1.61 15.27
C LEU A 132 6.85 -1.04 16.69
N LYS A 133 7.57 0.06 16.90
CA LYS A 133 7.70 0.71 18.21
C LYS A 133 6.36 1.09 18.82
N ASP A 134 5.41 1.52 17.99
CA ASP A 134 4.06 1.92 18.39
C ASP A 134 2.99 0.86 18.09
N PHE A 135 3.40 -0.36 17.69
CA PHE A 135 2.47 -1.41 17.34
C PHE A 135 1.85 -2.08 18.58
N ARG A 136 0.54 -1.94 18.76
CA ARG A 136 -0.23 -2.47 19.90
C ARG A 136 -0.97 -3.78 19.62
N GLY A 137 -0.57 -4.50 18.57
CA GLY A 137 -1.24 -5.74 18.16
C GLY A 137 -2.47 -5.51 17.29
N TYR A 138 -3.03 -6.60 16.75
CA TYR A 138 -4.20 -6.55 15.85
C TYR A 138 -5.55 -6.35 16.56
N GLY A 139 -5.55 -6.39 17.90
CA GLY A 139 -6.74 -6.22 18.75
C GLY A 139 -6.71 -4.95 19.61
N GLY A 140 -5.65 -4.15 19.52
CA GLY A 140 -5.52 -2.88 20.22
C GLY A 140 -6.23 -1.75 19.48
N TYR A 141 -7.56 -1.89 19.32
CA TYR A 141 -8.44 -0.79 18.93
C TYR A 141 -9.02 -0.05 20.14
N ASP A 142 -8.47 -0.28 21.34
CA ASP A 142 -8.82 0.48 22.53
C ASP A 142 -7.54 0.77 23.35
N SER A 143 -7.27 2.07 23.51
CA SER A 143 -6.42 2.72 24.52
C SER A 143 -4.89 2.79 24.35
N GLU A 144 -4.43 4.06 24.32
CA GLU A 144 -3.13 4.59 24.79
C GLU A 144 -1.92 4.60 23.81
N ALA A 145 -2.15 4.96 22.55
CA ALA A 145 -1.33 6.06 22.03
C ALA A 145 -1.91 7.34 22.62
N THR A 146 -1.09 8.32 22.99
CA THR A 146 -1.58 9.64 23.40
C THR A 146 -2.35 10.27 22.25
N ALA A 147 -3.64 9.94 22.13
CA ALA A 147 -4.65 10.89 21.78
C ALA A 147 -4.55 11.95 22.87
N THR A 148 -3.66 12.92 22.69
CA THR A 148 -4.13 14.28 22.89
C THR A 148 -5.33 14.37 21.97
N LEU A 149 -6.53 14.07 22.49
CA LEU A 149 -7.77 14.61 21.98
C LEU A 149 -7.58 16.11 22.11
N THR A 150 -6.85 16.69 21.17
CA THR A 150 -6.79 18.11 21.02
C THR A 150 -8.17 18.49 20.52
N ASP A 151 -8.84 19.44 21.16
CA ASP A 151 -10.05 20.08 20.59
C ASP A 151 -9.76 20.82 19.25
N LYS A 152 -8.53 20.68 18.73
CA LYS A 152 -8.11 21.25 17.46
C LYS A 152 -8.82 20.54 16.31
N PRO A 153 -9.27 21.28 15.29
CA PRO A 153 -9.79 20.68 14.07
C PRO A 153 -8.72 19.83 13.38
N HIS A 154 -9.15 18.71 12.78
CA HIS A 154 -8.25 17.84 12.03
C HIS A 154 -7.85 18.49 10.69
N ALA A 155 -6.60 18.31 10.30
CA ALA A 155 -6.10 18.74 9.00
C ALA A 155 -5.21 17.72 8.30
N ILE A 156 -5.19 17.77 6.98
CA ILE A 156 -4.17 17.14 6.12
C ILE A 156 -3.41 18.27 5.44
N VAL A 157 -2.09 18.22 5.48
CA VAL A 157 -1.24 19.20 4.78
C VAL A 157 -0.80 18.63 3.44
N THR A 158 -0.92 19.39 2.36
CA THR A 158 -0.40 19.00 1.05
C THR A 158 0.85 19.82 0.70
N ILE A 159 1.92 19.16 0.22
CA ILE A 159 3.19 19.82 -0.14
C ILE A 159 3.40 19.76 -1.66
N CYS A 160 3.52 20.93 -2.27
CA CYS A 160 3.71 21.10 -3.72
C CYS A 160 4.84 22.09 -4.03
N ALA A 161 5.38 22.03 -5.26
CA ALA A 161 6.53 22.84 -5.68
C ALA A 161 6.35 24.35 -5.46
N THR A 162 5.22 24.91 -5.89
CA THR A 162 4.97 26.37 -5.89
C THR A 162 3.84 26.82 -4.97
N GLY A 163 3.07 25.90 -4.38
CA GLY A 163 1.91 26.23 -3.55
C GLY A 163 0.70 26.79 -4.31
N GLU A 164 0.77 26.94 -5.63
CA GLU A 164 -0.29 27.47 -6.49
C GLU A 164 -0.57 26.51 -7.67
N GLY A 165 -1.82 26.47 -8.15
CA GLY A 165 -2.27 25.69 -9.32
C GLY A 165 -2.25 24.17 -9.11
N ALA A 166 -1.08 23.54 -9.19
CA ALA A 166 -0.94 22.10 -8.93
C ALA A 166 -1.24 21.73 -7.46
N ALA A 167 -0.98 22.67 -6.55
CA ALA A 167 -1.29 22.52 -5.13
C ALA A 167 -2.80 22.54 -4.85
N GLU A 168 -3.53 23.40 -5.55
CA GLU A 168 -4.99 23.47 -5.46
C GLU A 168 -5.62 22.20 -6.04
N LYS A 169 -5.11 21.68 -7.16
CA LYS A 169 -5.56 20.39 -7.70
C LYS A 169 -5.34 19.24 -6.72
N LEU A 170 -4.17 19.15 -6.09
CA LEU A 170 -3.91 18.12 -5.07
C LEU A 170 -4.80 18.30 -3.85
N GLN A 171 -5.03 19.55 -3.41
CA GLN A 171 -5.95 19.84 -2.32
C GLN A 171 -7.35 19.32 -2.64
N SER A 172 -7.95 19.76 -3.76
CA SER A 172 -9.29 19.36 -4.17
C SER A 172 -9.41 17.85 -4.37
N PHE A 173 -8.37 17.21 -4.91
CA PHE A 173 -8.32 15.76 -5.03
C PHE A 173 -8.48 15.10 -3.66
N ILE A 174 -7.67 15.47 -2.67
CA ILE A 174 -7.75 14.92 -1.31
C ILE A 174 -9.10 15.28 -0.64
N GLU A 175 -9.67 16.45 -0.89
CA GLU A 175 -10.98 16.83 -0.35
C GLU A 175 -12.09 15.89 -0.86
N ASN A 176 -12.17 15.63 -2.18
CA ASN A 176 -13.18 14.76 -2.78
C ASN A 176 -13.09 13.31 -2.25
N ILE A 177 -11.86 12.86 -2.05
CA ILE A 177 -11.53 11.58 -1.41
C ILE A 177 -12.13 11.52 -0.01
N LEU A 178 -11.86 12.54 0.80
CA LEU A 178 -12.30 12.62 2.19
C LEU A 178 -13.82 12.66 2.31
N GLU A 179 -14.50 13.42 1.44
CA GLU A 179 -15.97 13.45 1.38
C GLU A 179 -16.57 12.07 1.10
N THR A 180 -15.88 11.25 0.31
CA THR A 180 -16.28 9.88 0.00
C THR A 180 -16.08 8.94 1.18
N ILE A 181 -14.97 9.06 1.91
CA ILE A 181 -14.59 8.09 2.95
C ILE A 181 -15.10 8.45 4.35
N THR A 182 -15.34 9.72 4.67
CA THR A 182 -15.75 10.13 6.03
C THR A 182 -16.83 11.21 6.02
N THR A 183 -17.47 11.42 7.17
CA THR A 183 -18.35 12.57 7.45
C THR A 183 -17.69 13.60 8.37
N ASN A 184 -16.50 13.31 8.87
CA ASN A 184 -15.76 14.24 9.72
C ASN A 184 -15.17 15.36 8.86
N ASN A 185 -15.24 16.58 9.38
CA ASN A 185 -14.71 17.75 8.69
C ASN A 185 -13.19 17.82 8.87
N ILE A 186 -12.45 17.28 7.91
CA ILE A 186 -10.99 17.33 7.86
C ILE A 186 -10.60 18.42 6.85
N LYS A 187 -9.82 19.40 7.30
CA LYS A 187 -9.37 20.50 6.44
C LYS A 187 -8.14 20.08 5.63
N VAL A 188 -8.12 20.34 4.33
CA VAL A 188 -6.92 20.14 3.51
C VAL A 188 -6.21 21.49 3.34
N ILE A 189 -4.92 21.56 3.65
CA ILE A 189 -4.15 22.82 3.69
C ILE A 189 -2.93 22.72 2.77
N PRO A 190 -2.91 23.46 1.65
CA PRO A 190 -1.76 23.46 0.75
C PRO A 190 -0.61 24.31 1.28
N VAL A 191 0.61 23.78 1.12
CA VAL A 191 1.86 24.40 1.54
C VAL A 191 2.91 24.26 0.43
N ALA A 192 3.65 25.33 0.16
CA ALA A 192 4.77 25.30 -0.78
C ALA A 192 6.01 24.66 -0.12
N ILE A 193 6.79 23.89 -0.89
CA ILE A 193 8.00 23.20 -0.38
C ILE A 193 8.94 24.14 0.39
N HIS A 194 9.16 25.36 -0.13
CA HIS A 194 10.10 26.31 0.46
C HIS A 194 9.62 26.89 1.81
N GLU A 195 8.33 26.81 2.11
CA GLU A 195 7.74 27.26 3.39
C GLU A 195 7.40 26.09 4.32
N ALA A 196 7.55 24.84 3.86
CA ALA A 196 6.98 23.67 4.51
C ALA A 196 7.38 23.53 5.98
N SER A 197 8.67 23.59 6.30
CA SER A 197 9.14 23.41 7.67
C SER A 197 8.56 24.44 8.65
N GLN A 198 8.54 25.72 8.27
CA GLN A 198 8.05 26.80 9.14
C GLN A 198 6.51 26.79 9.27
N LYS A 199 5.82 26.56 8.15
CA LYS A 199 4.35 26.63 8.10
C LYS A 199 3.72 25.42 8.78
N ILE A 200 4.33 24.24 8.66
CA ILE A 200 3.87 23.03 9.36
C ILE A 200 3.97 23.23 10.88
N GLU A 201 5.07 23.78 11.39
CA GLU A 201 5.23 24.05 12.83
C GLU A 201 4.13 24.98 13.36
N GLN A 202 3.81 26.05 12.62
CA GLN A 202 2.69 26.94 12.94
C GLN A 202 1.33 26.22 12.89
N LEU A 203 1.10 25.41 11.85
CA LEU A 203 -0.15 24.67 11.70
C LEU A 203 -0.35 23.63 12.80
N GLN A 204 0.72 23.07 13.37
CA GLN A 204 0.63 22.14 14.51
C GLN A 204 0.11 22.84 15.78
N GLU A 205 0.24 24.16 15.89
CA GLU A 205 -0.36 24.93 17.00
C GLU A 205 -1.88 25.06 16.85
N GLU A 206 -2.40 25.12 15.62
CA GLU A 206 -3.81 25.36 15.31
C GLU A 206 -4.63 24.08 15.01
N TYR A 207 -4.01 23.07 14.40
CA TYR A 207 -4.66 21.86 13.89
C TYR A 207 -4.04 20.58 14.47
N ASP A 208 -4.85 19.53 14.54
CA ASP A 208 -4.34 18.16 14.63
C ASP A 208 -4.02 17.67 13.22
N ILE A 209 -2.74 17.73 12.84
CA ILE A 209 -2.30 17.33 11.50
C ILE A 209 -2.22 15.80 11.46
N LEU A 210 -3.15 15.18 10.73
CA LEU A 210 -3.27 13.73 10.57
C LEU A 210 -2.11 13.15 9.76
N MET A 211 -1.77 13.81 8.65
CA MET A 211 -0.71 13.40 7.74
C MET A 211 -0.30 14.56 6.81
N ILE A 212 0.81 14.36 6.11
CA ILE A 212 1.32 15.22 5.06
C ILE A 212 1.33 14.43 3.75
N VAL A 213 0.78 14.98 2.67
CA VAL A 213 0.78 14.36 1.33
C VAL A 213 1.55 15.24 0.36
N GLY A 214 2.50 14.71 -0.41
CA GLY A 214 3.17 15.56 -1.39
C GLY A 214 4.38 14.95 -2.09
N ILE A 215 5.11 15.80 -2.81
CA ILE A 215 6.29 15.40 -3.60
C ILE A 215 7.61 15.47 -2.82
N HIS A 216 7.59 16.02 -1.60
CA HIS A 216 8.80 16.20 -0.78
C HIS A 216 8.48 16.01 0.70
N ASP A 217 9.23 15.12 1.36
CA ASP A 217 9.14 14.86 2.80
C ASP A 217 9.81 15.99 3.60
N PRO A 218 9.07 16.76 4.43
CA PRO A 218 9.64 17.82 5.25
C PRO A 218 10.44 17.30 6.46
N LYS A 219 10.50 15.97 6.67
CA LYS A 219 11.25 15.28 7.75
C LYS A 219 10.83 15.72 9.15
N VAL A 220 9.52 15.80 9.37
CA VAL A 220 8.90 16.13 10.66
C VAL A 220 8.25 14.89 11.28
N GLN A 221 7.85 14.95 12.55
CA GLN A 221 7.24 13.83 13.28
C GLN A 221 5.76 13.56 12.91
N ILE A 222 5.34 13.93 11.69
CA ILE A 222 3.99 13.72 11.17
C ILE A 222 4.11 12.70 10.02
N PRO A 223 3.19 11.71 9.91
CA PRO A 223 3.21 10.75 8.82
C PRO A 223 3.24 11.43 7.45
N PHE A 224 4.19 11.04 6.60
CA PHE A 224 4.32 11.53 5.24
C PHE A 224 3.91 10.46 4.21
N LEU A 225 3.02 10.82 3.29
CA LEU A 225 2.58 10.00 2.17
C LEU A 225 3.05 10.64 0.84
N PRO A 226 4.03 10.02 0.15
CA PRO A 226 4.40 10.45 -1.20
C PRO A 226 3.20 10.39 -2.15
N ILE A 227 3.03 11.40 -3.00
CA ILE A 227 1.90 11.45 -3.95
C ILE A 227 1.90 10.26 -4.92
N GLU A 228 3.06 9.75 -5.31
CA GLU A 228 3.20 8.62 -6.21
C GLU A 228 2.60 7.35 -5.59
N ARG A 229 2.73 7.23 -4.26
CA ARG A 229 2.22 6.10 -3.51
C ARG A 229 0.71 6.15 -3.32
N LEU A 230 0.09 7.33 -3.44
CA LEU A 230 -1.36 7.49 -3.48
C LEU A 230 -1.95 6.65 -4.64
N PHE A 231 -1.33 6.69 -5.81
CA PHE A 231 -1.79 5.94 -6.98
C PHE A 231 -1.38 4.45 -6.97
N ALA A 232 -0.59 4.02 -5.99
CA ALA A 232 -0.20 2.62 -5.84
C ALA A 232 -1.36 1.75 -5.34
N LYS A 233 -1.21 0.43 -5.45
CA LYS A 233 -2.22 -0.56 -5.06
C LYS A 233 -2.60 -0.48 -3.57
N ASP A 234 -1.70 0.02 -2.72
CA ASP A 234 -1.87 0.17 -1.27
C ASP A 234 -2.10 1.63 -0.82
N GLY A 235 -2.22 2.59 -1.75
CA GLY A 235 -2.35 4.02 -1.41
C GLY A 235 -3.62 4.33 -0.61
N GLU A 236 -4.73 3.70 -0.97
CA GLU A 236 -6.03 3.87 -0.27
C GLU A 236 -6.00 3.37 1.15
N GLU A 237 -5.40 2.19 1.35
CA GLU A 237 -5.30 1.53 2.65
C GLU A 237 -4.50 2.39 3.62
N GLN A 238 -3.46 3.09 3.15
CA GLN A 238 -2.66 3.99 3.96
C GLN A 238 -3.45 5.19 4.48
N ILE A 239 -4.24 5.85 3.62
CA ILE A 239 -5.10 6.96 4.06
C ILE A 239 -6.15 6.47 5.05
N ILE A 240 -6.78 5.33 4.76
CA ILE A 240 -7.75 4.70 5.65
C ILE A 240 -7.13 4.38 7.01
N GLN A 241 -5.92 3.82 7.04
CA GLN A 241 -5.22 3.49 8.28
C GLN A 241 -4.88 4.73 9.09
N LEU A 242 -4.34 5.77 8.46
CA LEU A 242 -3.98 7.01 9.13
C LEU A 242 -5.21 7.77 9.68
N VAL A 243 -6.32 7.74 8.94
CA VAL A 243 -7.60 8.32 9.39
C VAL A 243 -8.20 7.49 10.54
N LYS A 244 -8.15 6.15 10.46
CA LYS A 244 -8.62 5.25 11.54
C LYS A 244 -7.84 5.39 12.84
N GLN A 245 -6.54 5.69 12.77
CA GLN A 245 -5.69 5.90 13.96
C GLN A 245 -6.12 7.09 14.83
N ARG A 246 -7.06 7.92 14.35
CA ARG A 246 -7.56 9.12 15.02
C ARG A 246 -9.07 9.06 15.33
N ASP A 247 -9.62 7.84 15.42
CA ASP A 247 -11.04 7.56 15.72
C ASP A 247 -12.05 8.23 14.76
N ILE A 248 -11.59 8.58 13.55
CA ILE A 248 -12.43 9.17 12.52
C ILE A 248 -13.27 8.06 11.89
N PHE A 249 -14.59 8.24 11.92
CA PHE A 249 -15.52 7.30 11.30
C PHE A 249 -15.30 7.23 9.78
N ILE A 250 -15.11 6.01 9.27
CA ILE A 250 -15.01 5.74 7.83
C ILE A 250 -16.29 5.05 7.35
N LYS A 251 -16.91 5.62 6.31
CA LYS A 251 -18.06 5.04 5.60
C LYS A 251 -17.64 3.68 5.03
N LYS A 252 -18.43 2.65 5.32
CA LYS A 252 -18.08 1.24 5.08
C LYS A 252 -17.75 0.96 3.60
N SER A 253 -16.47 0.65 3.33
CA SER A 253 -15.92 -0.25 2.29
C SER A 253 -16.49 -0.15 0.86
N GLU A 254 -16.28 0.98 0.18
CA GLU A 254 -15.98 0.94 -1.25
C GLU A 254 -14.46 1.07 -1.42
N THR A 255 -13.83 0.03 -1.97
CA THR A 255 -12.43 0.08 -2.42
C THR A 255 -12.36 0.68 -3.82
N ASN A 256 -11.21 1.22 -4.19
CA ASN A 256 -10.92 1.92 -5.45
C ASN A 256 -11.46 3.36 -5.52
N TRP A 257 -11.61 4.08 -4.41
CA TRP A 257 -12.04 5.48 -4.42
C TRP A 257 -11.04 6.41 -5.15
N ILE A 258 -9.73 6.15 -5.12
CA ILE A 258 -8.71 6.90 -5.87
C ILE A 258 -8.95 6.73 -7.35
N ALA A 259 -9.05 5.47 -7.80
CA ALA A 259 -9.27 5.17 -9.20
C ALA A 259 -10.59 5.78 -9.69
N ARG A 260 -11.65 5.71 -8.88
CA ARG A 260 -12.96 6.29 -9.21
C ARG A 260 -12.90 7.80 -9.36
N GLU A 261 -12.25 8.49 -8.42
CA GLU A 261 -12.08 9.94 -8.47
C GLU A 261 -11.29 10.35 -9.72
N VAL A 262 -10.16 9.69 -9.99
CA VAL A 262 -9.33 9.99 -11.17
C VAL A 262 -10.10 9.76 -12.47
N ILE A 263 -10.90 8.67 -12.55
CA ILE A 263 -11.73 8.39 -13.72
C ILE A 263 -12.83 9.44 -13.86
N GLU A 264 -13.54 9.80 -12.79
CA GLU A 264 -14.61 10.80 -12.82
C GLU A 264 -14.08 12.18 -13.24
N ASP A 265 -12.95 12.62 -12.68
CA ASP A 265 -12.30 13.89 -12.99
C ASP A 265 -11.81 13.93 -14.44
N SER A 266 -11.07 12.90 -14.87
CA SER A 266 -10.57 12.81 -16.25
C SER A 266 -11.70 12.81 -17.27
N LEU A 267 -12.77 12.04 -17.01
CA LEU A 267 -13.94 12.02 -17.89
C LEU A 267 -14.70 13.35 -17.86
N SER A 268 -14.63 14.11 -16.77
CA SER A 268 -15.21 15.46 -16.71
C SER A 268 -14.47 16.46 -17.60
N GLU A 269 -13.16 16.27 -17.80
CA GLU A 269 -12.38 17.07 -18.74
C GLU A 269 -12.59 16.63 -20.21
N PHE A 270 -12.75 15.32 -20.46
CA PHE A 270 -12.82 14.79 -21.83
C PHE A 270 -14.23 14.70 -22.43
N LEU A 271 -15.26 14.43 -21.61
CA LEU A 271 -16.60 14.18 -22.11
C LEU A 271 -17.42 15.46 -22.26
N THR A 272 -18.16 15.56 -23.36
CA THR A 272 -19.00 16.74 -23.67
C THR A 272 -20.49 16.46 -23.46
N TYR A 273 -20.96 15.25 -23.72
CA TYR A 273 -22.38 14.89 -23.80
C TYR A 273 -22.81 13.93 -22.69
N LEU A 274 -21.94 13.02 -22.30
CA LEU A 274 -22.18 12.08 -21.22
C LEU A 274 -21.77 12.69 -19.89
N ASN A 275 -22.56 12.43 -18.85
CA ASN A 275 -22.25 12.86 -17.50
C ASN A 275 -21.34 11.81 -16.83
N PRO A 276 -20.07 12.14 -16.47
CA PRO A 276 -19.09 11.20 -15.90
C PRO A 276 -19.61 10.45 -14.68
N LYS A 277 -20.21 11.17 -13.72
CA LYS A 277 -20.79 10.62 -12.50
C LYS A 277 -21.88 9.59 -12.76
N LYS A 278 -22.68 9.76 -13.83
CA LYS A 278 -23.75 8.83 -14.20
C LYS A 278 -23.26 7.60 -14.96
N ILE A 279 -22.17 7.71 -15.73
CA ILE A 279 -21.65 6.59 -16.52
C ILE A 279 -20.65 5.73 -15.73
N LEU A 280 -20.01 6.29 -14.69
CA LEU A 280 -19.00 5.60 -13.89
C LEU A 280 -19.46 4.23 -13.36
N PRO A 281 -20.70 4.04 -12.85
CA PRO A 281 -21.15 2.71 -12.43
C PRO A 281 -21.14 1.67 -13.56
N SER A 282 -21.48 2.06 -14.79
CA SER A 282 -21.44 1.18 -15.96
C SER A 282 -20.00 0.85 -16.37
N LEU A 283 -19.08 1.81 -16.27
CA LEU A 283 -17.65 1.61 -16.52
C LEU A 283 -17.04 0.65 -15.49
N LEU A 284 -17.36 0.80 -14.21
CA LEU A 284 -16.88 -0.10 -13.16
C LEU A 284 -17.45 -1.52 -13.31
N LYS A 285 -18.72 -1.64 -13.73
CA LYS A 285 -19.32 -2.93 -14.10
C LYS A 285 -18.53 -3.58 -15.26
N PHE A 286 -18.17 -2.81 -16.27
CA PHE A 286 -17.36 -3.28 -17.40
C PHE A 286 -16.02 -3.86 -16.93
N ALA A 287 -15.26 -3.15 -16.09
CA ALA A 287 -14.01 -3.66 -15.52
C ALA A 287 -14.22 -4.93 -14.68
N SER A 288 -15.27 -4.98 -13.84
CA SER A 288 -15.57 -6.13 -12.98
C SER A 288 -15.85 -7.40 -13.78
N ILE A 289 -16.58 -7.30 -14.91
CA ILE A 289 -16.83 -8.42 -15.81
C ILE A 289 -15.52 -8.92 -16.42
N LEU A 290 -14.67 -8.01 -16.90
CA LEU A 290 -13.36 -8.36 -17.45
C LEU A 290 -12.46 -9.07 -16.42
N GLU A 291 -12.33 -8.52 -15.21
CA GLU A 291 -11.52 -9.13 -14.14
C GLU A 291 -12.01 -10.55 -13.79
N THR A 292 -13.33 -10.73 -13.77
CA THR A 292 -13.96 -12.03 -13.50
C THR A 292 -13.68 -13.04 -14.61
N LYS A 293 -13.82 -12.63 -15.87
CA LYS A 293 -13.65 -13.51 -17.04
C LYS A 293 -12.20 -13.86 -17.34
N LEU A 294 -11.29 -12.93 -17.05
CA LEU A 294 -9.85 -13.11 -17.28
C LEU A 294 -9.11 -13.65 -16.05
N HIS A 295 -9.83 -13.86 -14.94
CA HIS A 295 -9.30 -14.43 -13.70
C HIS A 295 -8.10 -13.67 -13.11
N TYR A 296 -8.09 -12.34 -13.23
CA TYR A 296 -7.09 -11.49 -12.58
C TYR A 296 -7.69 -10.14 -12.16
N THR A 297 -7.08 -9.50 -11.19
CA THR A 297 -7.42 -8.13 -10.78
C THR A 297 -6.50 -7.15 -11.47
N MET A 298 -7.05 -6.18 -12.19
CA MET A 298 -6.29 -5.12 -12.86
C MET A 298 -5.66 -4.20 -11.82
N GLU A 299 -4.42 -3.79 -12.08
CA GLU A 299 -3.81 -2.70 -11.33
C GLU A 299 -4.52 -1.37 -11.63
N ASN A 300 -4.42 -0.41 -10.68
CA ASN A 300 -5.09 0.88 -10.79
C ASN A 300 -4.73 1.61 -12.08
N THR A 301 -3.46 1.62 -12.49
CA THR A 301 -3.01 2.27 -13.73
C THR A 301 -3.70 1.70 -14.96
N LEU A 302 -3.76 0.37 -15.11
CA LEU A 302 -4.45 -0.26 -16.23
C LEU A 302 -5.96 0.02 -16.17
N LYS A 303 -6.57 -0.10 -14.98
CA LYS A 303 -8.00 0.10 -14.78
C LYS A 303 -8.43 1.53 -15.12
N ILE A 304 -7.69 2.54 -14.65
CA ILE A 304 -7.95 3.96 -14.95
C ILE A 304 -7.85 4.22 -16.45
N ASN A 305 -6.73 3.81 -17.07
CA ASN A 305 -6.51 4.02 -18.51
C ASN A 305 -7.59 3.36 -19.36
N LEU A 306 -7.95 2.12 -19.02
CA LEU A 306 -9.00 1.38 -19.70
C LEU A 306 -10.35 2.08 -19.57
N LEU A 307 -10.76 2.47 -18.35
CA LEU A 307 -12.08 3.03 -18.13
C LEU A 307 -12.24 4.44 -18.69
N ILE A 308 -11.18 5.25 -18.72
CA ILE A 308 -11.18 6.53 -19.45
C ILE A 308 -11.41 6.27 -20.95
N HIS A 309 -10.66 5.33 -21.55
CA HIS A 309 -10.81 5.00 -22.96
C HIS A 309 -12.23 4.53 -23.29
N VAL A 310 -12.78 3.62 -22.49
CA VAL A 310 -14.15 3.10 -22.66
C VAL A 310 -15.18 4.21 -22.48
N GLY A 311 -15.00 5.13 -21.52
CA GLY A 311 -15.87 6.29 -21.36
C GLY A 311 -15.94 7.15 -22.63
N CYS A 312 -14.78 7.47 -23.21
CA CYS A 312 -14.69 8.22 -24.46
C CYS A 312 -15.27 7.43 -25.66
N ALA A 313 -15.05 6.13 -25.72
CA ALA A 313 -15.61 5.25 -26.76
C ALA A 313 -17.14 5.23 -26.71
N ILE A 314 -17.72 5.19 -25.52
CA ILE A 314 -19.18 5.24 -25.34
C ILE A 314 -19.75 6.59 -25.75
N GLU A 315 -19.07 7.70 -25.48
CA GLU A 315 -19.50 9.01 -26.00
C GLU A 315 -19.46 9.06 -27.52
N ARG A 316 -18.42 8.49 -28.15
CA ARG A 316 -18.35 8.34 -29.61
C ARG A 316 -19.54 7.58 -30.19
N MET A 317 -20.07 6.59 -29.47
CA MET A 317 -21.29 5.88 -29.89
C MET A 317 -22.54 6.78 -29.82
N VAL A 318 -22.59 7.73 -28.88
CA VAL A 318 -23.70 8.70 -28.78
C VAL A 318 -23.68 9.67 -29.96
N ILE A 319 -22.51 10.19 -30.31
CA ILE A 319 -22.34 11.14 -31.43
C ILE A 319 -22.22 10.47 -32.80
N LYS A 320 -22.12 9.14 -32.84
CA LYS A 320 -21.94 8.32 -34.05
C LYS A 320 -20.66 8.64 -34.82
N ASP A 321 -19.58 8.86 -34.08
CA ASP A 321 -18.25 9.16 -34.62
C ASP A 321 -17.24 8.12 -34.11
N SER A 322 -17.38 6.88 -34.59
CA SER A 322 -16.58 5.75 -34.12
C SER A 322 -15.18 5.76 -34.69
N LEU A 323 -14.20 5.26 -33.92
CA LEU A 323 -12.86 5.01 -34.43
C LEU A 323 -12.85 3.85 -35.45
N ILE A 324 -11.86 3.88 -36.34
CA ILE A 324 -11.57 2.80 -37.29
C ILE A 324 -10.30 2.12 -36.83
N TYR A 325 -10.34 0.81 -36.63
CA TYR A 325 -9.15 0.03 -36.28
C TYR A 325 -8.34 -0.28 -37.54
N HIS A 326 -7.02 -0.09 -37.47
CA HIS A 326 -6.14 -0.16 -38.65
C HIS A 326 -5.19 -1.36 -38.65
N GLU A 327 -5.12 -2.15 -37.56
CA GLU A 327 -4.29 -3.35 -37.48
C GLU A 327 -5.08 -4.62 -37.86
N SER A 328 -4.39 -5.73 -38.08
CA SER A 328 -5.02 -7.01 -38.44
C SER A 328 -5.80 -7.59 -37.27
N SER A 329 -7.11 -7.80 -37.43
CA SER A 329 -8.00 -8.31 -36.38
C SER A 329 -8.31 -9.81 -36.45
N ASP A 330 -7.88 -10.51 -37.51
CA ASP A 330 -8.22 -11.92 -37.75
C ASP A 330 -7.84 -12.86 -36.60
N GLU A 331 -6.71 -12.61 -35.95
CA GLU A 331 -6.24 -13.42 -34.81
C GLU A 331 -6.94 -13.01 -33.50
N ILE A 332 -7.38 -11.75 -33.38
CA ILE A 332 -7.97 -11.17 -32.16
C ILE A 332 -9.32 -11.82 -31.84
N VAL A 333 -10.16 -12.03 -32.85
CA VAL A 333 -11.54 -12.52 -32.70
C VAL A 333 -11.62 -13.89 -32.01
N SER A 334 -10.57 -14.71 -32.18
CA SER A 334 -10.50 -16.05 -31.59
C SER A 334 -10.08 -16.08 -30.12
N THR A 335 -9.61 -14.96 -29.58
CA THR A 335 -9.02 -14.91 -28.24
C THR A 335 -10.07 -14.87 -27.13
N THR A 336 -9.77 -15.50 -26.01
CA THR A 336 -10.59 -15.43 -24.78
C THR A 336 -10.71 -14.00 -24.26
N THR A 337 -9.65 -13.19 -24.43
CA THR A 337 -9.64 -11.78 -24.03
C THR A 337 -10.65 -10.96 -24.83
N PHE A 338 -10.70 -11.13 -26.15
CA PHE A 338 -11.67 -10.41 -26.97
C PHE A 338 -13.11 -10.83 -26.69
N GLN A 339 -13.37 -12.13 -26.46
CA GLN A 339 -14.69 -12.61 -26.04
C GLN A 339 -15.14 -11.99 -24.71
N ALA A 340 -14.22 -11.83 -23.75
CA ALA A 340 -14.50 -11.14 -22.50
C ALA A 340 -14.84 -9.65 -22.73
N VAL A 341 -14.14 -8.98 -23.65
CA VAL A 341 -14.43 -7.58 -24.04
C VAL A 341 -15.82 -7.46 -24.67
N GLN A 342 -16.21 -8.38 -25.56
CA GLN A 342 -17.54 -8.41 -26.17
C GLN A 342 -18.64 -8.53 -25.12
N GLU A 343 -18.51 -9.51 -24.22
CA GLU A 343 -19.49 -9.75 -23.16
C GLU A 343 -19.58 -8.56 -22.18
N ALA A 344 -18.42 -8.06 -21.70
CA ALA A 344 -18.37 -6.92 -20.81
C ALA A 344 -18.99 -5.67 -21.46
N SER A 345 -18.71 -5.43 -22.75
CA SER A 345 -19.26 -4.31 -23.51
C SER A 345 -20.78 -4.41 -23.62
N HIS A 346 -21.29 -5.59 -23.96
CA HIS A 346 -22.72 -5.83 -24.05
C HIS A 346 -23.40 -5.57 -22.70
N ASP A 347 -23.01 -6.33 -21.67
CA ASP A 347 -23.72 -6.34 -20.39
C ASP A 347 -23.66 -5.00 -19.66
N SER A 348 -22.61 -4.21 -19.88
CA SER A 348 -22.42 -2.92 -19.20
C SER A 348 -23.20 -1.79 -19.85
N PHE A 349 -23.37 -1.81 -21.18
CA PHE A 349 -23.91 -0.66 -21.93
C PHE A 349 -25.29 -0.91 -22.54
N GLN A 350 -25.78 -2.16 -22.58
CA GLN A 350 -27.16 -2.49 -22.97
C GLN A 350 -28.24 -1.67 -22.23
N PRO A 351 -28.15 -1.42 -20.90
CA PRO A 351 -29.16 -0.61 -20.20
C PRO A 351 -29.29 0.82 -20.75
N MET A 352 -28.22 1.34 -21.36
CA MET A 352 -28.17 2.67 -22.00
C MET A 352 -28.52 2.61 -23.49
N LYS A 353 -28.80 1.41 -24.03
CA LYS A 353 -29.01 1.12 -25.45
C LYS A 353 -27.83 1.56 -26.32
N LEU A 354 -26.62 1.48 -25.77
CA LEU A 354 -25.37 1.75 -26.48
C LEU A 354 -24.65 0.43 -26.72
N SER A 355 -23.89 0.37 -27.81
CA SER A 355 -23.07 -0.78 -28.17
C SER A 355 -21.82 -0.27 -28.85
N LEU A 356 -20.66 -0.73 -28.37
CA LEU A 356 -19.37 -0.40 -28.97
C LEU A 356 -19.24 -1.11 -30.31
N THR A 357 -18.67 -0.43 -31.30
CA THR A 357 -18.29 -1.06 -32.57
C THR A 357 -17.17 -2.07 -32.35
N ASP A 358 -16.98 -2.99 -33.31
CA ASP A 358 -15.87 -3.95 -33.26
C ASP A 358 -14.52 -3.23 -33.22
N ASP A 359 -14.38 -2.11 -33.93
CA ASP A 359 -13.17 -1.28 -33.94
C ASP A 359 -12.79 -0.74 -32.55
N GLU A 360 -13.76 -0.20 -31.81
CA GLU A 360 -13.53 0.25 -30.43
C GLU A 360 -13.16 -0.93 -29.52
N GLN A 361 -13.78 -2.09 -29.74
CA GLN A 361 -13.47 -3.30 -28.98
C GLN A 361 -12.06 -3.84 -29.29
N TYR A 362 -11.55 -3.69 -30.52
CA TYR A 362 -10.17 -4.03 -30.86
C TYR A 362 -9.17 -3.10 -30.15
N TYR A 363 -9.45 -1.79 -30.08
CA TYR A 363 -8.61 -0.88 -29.30
C TYR A 363 -8.61 -1.21 -27.80
N ILE A 364 -9.75 -1.63 -27.24
CA ILE A 364 -9.82 -2.09 -25.85
C ILE A 364 -9.00 -3.37 -25.65
N TYR A 365 -9.08 -4.33 -26.58
CA TYR A 365 -8.26 -5.53 -26.56
C TYR A 365 -6.75 -5.20 -26.56
N ASP A 366 -6.34 -4.24 -27.38
CA ASP A 366 -4.96 -3.77 -27.43
C ASP A 366 -4.50 -3.15 -26.12
N ILE A 367 -5.33 -2.33 -25.46
CA ILE A 367 -5.00 -1.75 -24.15
C ILE A 367 -4.76 -2.86 -23.12
N LEU A 368 -5.60 -3.90 -23.12
CA LEU A 368 -5.44 -5.03 -22.22
C LEU A 368 -4.15 -5.80 -22.52
N THR A 369 -3.87 -6.12 -23.79
CA THR A 369 -2.77 -7.02 -24.16
C THR A 369 -1.40 -6.35 -24.27
N LYS A 370 -1.31 -5.11 -24.78
CA LYS A 370 -0.05 -4.36 -24.89
C LYS A 370 0.49 -3.96 -23.51
N THR A 371 -0.38 -3.73 -22.52
CA THR A 371 0.04 -3.45 -21.13
C THR A 371 0.61 -4.70 -20.45
N HIS A 372 0.01 -5.89 -20.65
CA HIS A 372 0.46 -7.17 -20.08
C HIS A 372 1.84 -7.63 -20.58
N GLN A 373 2.26 -7.24 -21.78
CA GLN A 373 3.59 -7.58 -22.32
C GLN A 373 4.75 -6.83 -21.63
N THR A 374 4.47 -5.73 -20.93
CA THR A 374 5.50 -4.91 -20.29
C THR A 374 5.79 -5.37 -18.86
N SER A 375 4.86 -6.07 -18.21
CA SER A 375 5.00 -6.61 -16.84
C SER A 375 5.62 -8.01 -16.76
N GLN A 376 5.95 -8.64 -17.90
CA GLN A 376 6.62 -9.95 -17.97
C GLN A 376 8.08 -9.86 -18.47
N LYS A 377 8.66 -8.65 -18.54
CA LYS A 377 10.05 -8.44 -18.98
C LYS A 377 10.96 -8.00 -17.86
#